data_AF-A0AAV0A5T2-F1
#
_entry.id   AF-A0AAV0A5T2-F1
#
_cell.length_a   1.000
_cell.length_b   1.000
_cell.length_c   1.000
_cell.angle_alpha   90.00
_cell.angle_beta   90.00
_cell.angle_gamma   90.00
#
_symmetry.space_group_name_H-M   'P 1'
#
loop_
_entity.id
_entity.type
_entity.pdbx_description
1 polymer ?
#
loop_
_entity_poly.entity_id
_entity_poly.type
_entity_poly.pdbx_seq_one_letter_code
_entity_poly.pdbx_strand_id
1 'polypeptide(L)'
;MAEFPAFLSAQDVGSFAYLTVKDRLPQILTKAIDTLHRHKSEFFEKHGKEGVEAEKKAISLLSKLRNELQTDKPITRLADKWVDTDIWNHYLGHERSLLNGSDEEPRWFFSPWLFVECYMYRRIHEAIVQSPPIQDFDVFKESKDESFFESQESIDTLCMHIQQLRPARDFSEDELKDTLFKLLQVSGWLYHSLQFVLSVSLCKYLLAFGVIYSSVTPVL
;
A
#
# COMPACT_ATOMS: atom_id res chain seq x y z
N MET A 1 4.31 -4.24 -35.16
CA MET A 1 4.81 -3.90 -33.81
C MET A 1 3.98 -4.72 -32.84
N ALA A 2 4.60 -5.42 -31.89
CA ALA A 2 3.84 -6.19 -30.90
C ALA A 2 3.10 -5.20 -29.98
N GLU A 3 1.79 -5.34 -29.90
CA GLU A 3 0.94 -4.52 -29.03
C GLU A 3 1.16 -4.98 -27.59
N PHE A 4 1.32 -4.04 -26.65
CA PHE A 4 1.45 -4.39 -25.25
C PHE A 4 0.12 -4.98 -24.74
N PRO A 5 0.17 -6.02 -23.88
CA PRO A 5 -1.05 -6.56 -23.31
C PRO A 5 -1.75 -5.50 -22.45
N ALA A 6 -3.07 -5.57 -22.39
CA ALA A 6 -3.86 -4.72 -21.51
C ALA A 6 -3.47 -4.94 -20.04
N PHE A 7 -3.56 -3.88 -19.24
CA PHE A 7 -3.35 -3.99 -17.80
C PHE A 7 -4.40 -4.88 -17.15
N LEU A 8 -4.01 -5.59 -16.09
CA LEU A 8 -4.97 -6.23 -15.20
C LEU A 8 -5.87 -5.15 -14.58
N SER A 9 -7.17 -5.37 -14.61
CA SER A 9 -8.19 -4.50 -14.04
C SER A 9 -9.31 -5.35 -13.46
N ALA A 10 -10.20 -4.72 -12.70
CA ALA A 10 -11.39 -5.36 -12.17
C ALA A 10 -12.56 -5.37 -13.19
N GLN A 11 -12.27 -5.36 -14.49
CA GLN A 11 -13.29 -5.50 -15.53
C GLN A 11 -13.72 -6.95 -15.71
N ASP A 12 -12.78 -7.90 -15.60
CA ASP A 12 -13.06 -9.33 -15.64
C ASP A 12 -13.50 -9.82 -14.26
N VAL A 13 -14.79 -10.16 -14.13
CA VAL A 13 -15.42 -10.65 -12.90
C VAL A 13 -14.83 -11.97 -12.38
N GLY A 14 -14.18 -12.76 -13.24
CA GLY A 14 -13.50 -13.99 -12.86
C GLY A 14 -12.05 -13.78 -12.39
N SER A 15 -11.52 -12.56 -12.53
CA SER A 15 -10.14 -12.26 -12.21
C SER A 15 -9.89 -12.06 -10.72
N PHE A 16 -8.65 -12.31 -10.29
CA PHE A 16 -8.22 -11.98 -8.93
C PHE A 16 -8.22 -10.47 -8.66
N ALA A 17 -8.04 -9.64 -9.69
CA ALA A 17 -8.14 -8.19 -9.58
C ALA A 17 -9.57 -7.77 -9.18
N TYR A 18 -10.60 -8.35 -9.81
CA TYR A 18 -11.99 -8.11 -9.43
C TYR A 18 -12.28 -8.54 -8.00
N LEU A 19 -11.87 -9.74 -7.59
CA LEU A 19 -11.99 -10.21 -6.22
C LEU A 19 -11.32 -9.23 -5.22
N THR A 20 -10.12 -8.76 -5.57
CA THR A 20 -9.37 -7.83 -4.72
C THR A 20 -10.09 -6.49 -4.57
N VAL A 21 -10.46 -5.86 -5.69
CA VAL A 21 -11.15 -4.55 -5.69
C VAL A 21 -12.51 -4.65 -5.01
N LYS A 22 -13.28 -5.70 -5.31
CA LYS A 22 -14.65 -5.85 -4.80
C LYS A 22 -14.72 -6.21 -3.32
N ASP A 23 -13.88 -7.14 -2.87
CA ASP A 23 -14.02 -7.74 -1.54
C ASP A 23 -12.88 -7.37 -0.59
N ARG A 24 -11.62 -7.38 -1.06
CA ARG A 24 -10.45 -7.18 -0.18
C ARG A 24 -10.20 -5.71 0.16
N LEU A 25 -10.26 -4.81 -0.81
CA LEU A 25 -10.03 -3.37 -0.56
C LEU A 25 -11.07 -2.76 0.41
N PRO A 26 -12.39 -3.07 0.32
CA PRO A 26 -13.36 -2.62 1.32
C PRO A 26 -13.12 -3.17 2.73
N GLN A 27 -12.63 -4.41 2.84
CA GLN A 27 -12.26 -4.99 4.12
C GLN A 27 -11.06 -4.27 4.74
N ILE A 28 -10.04 -3.94 3.94
CA ILE A 28 -8.87 -3.14 4.39
C ILE A 28 -9.33 -1.77 4.91
N LEU A 29 -10.17 -1.06 4.16
CA LEU A 29 -10.72 0.23 4.59
C LEU A 29 -11.54 0.12 5.88
N THR A 30 -12.32 -0.96 6.02
CA THR A 30 -13.10 -1.21 7.23
C THR A 30 -12.20 -1.46 8.44
N LYS A 31 -11.11 -2.22 8.28
CA LYS A 31 -10.10 -2.41 9.34
C LYS A 31 -9.39 -1.10 9.72
N ALA A 32 -9.07 -0.25 8.74
CA ALA A 32 -8.48 1.06 9.01
C ALA A 32 -9.43 1.97 9.80
N ILE A 33 -10.72 1.98 9.44
CA ILE A 33 -11.77 2.72 10.18
C ILE A 33 -11.90 2.18 11.61
N ASP A 34 -11.96 0.86 11.78
CA ASP A 34 -12.04 0.24 13.10
C ASP A 34 -10.82 0.59 13.97
N THR A 35 -9.62 0.59 13.39
CA THR A 35 -8.39 0.98 14.08
C THR A 35 -8.46 2.42 14.60
N LEU A 36 -8.90 3.38 13.79
CA LEU A 36 -9.11 4.76 14.24
C LEU A 36 -10.11 4.83 15.41
N HIS A 37 -11.22 4.11 15.31
CA HIS A 37 -12.26 4.10 16.34
C HIS A 37 -11.74 3.52 17.67
N ARG A 38 -10.95 2.43 17.63
CA ARG A 38 -10.35 1.83 18.82
C ARG A 38 -9.32 2.74 19.50
N HIS A 39 -8.63 3.59 18.74
CA HIS A 39 -7.63 4.54 19.25
C HIS A 39 -8.23 5.87 19.74
N LYS A 40 -9.56 6.04 19.74
CA LYS A 40 -10.24 7.25 20.21
C LYS A 40 -9.81 7.70 21.61
N SER A 41 -9.67 6.76 22.55
CA SER A 41 -9.25 7.09 23.93
C SER A 41 -7.81 7.62 23.97
N GLU A 42 -6.91 7.03 23.17
CA GLU A 42 -5.52 7.50 23.04
C GLU A 42 -5.46 8.90 22.41
N PHE A 43 -6.26 9.16 21.37
CA PHE A 43 -6.33 10.48 20.77
C PHE A 43 -6.87 11.53 21.75
N PHE A 44 -7.84 11.17 22.58
CA PHE A 44 -8.34 12.05 23.63
C PHE A 44 -7.27 12.33 24.70
N GLU A 45 -6.52 11.32 25.11
CA GLU A 45 -5.45 11.48 26.11
C GLU A 45 -4.31 12.38 25.59
N LYS A 46 -3.89 12.18 24.33
CA LYS A 46 -2.77 12.93 23.73
C LYS A 46 -3.14 14.33 23.26
N HIS A 47 -4.36 14.51 22.75
CA HIS A 47 -4.76 15.73 22.02
C HIS A 47 -6.11 16.31 22.49
N GLY A 48 -6.70 15.78 23.55
CA GLY A 48 -7.97 16.25 24.09
C GLY A 48 -9.14 16.10 23.10
N LYS A 49 -10.10 17.02 23.17
CA LYS A 49 -11.28 17.02 22.29
C LYS A 49 -10.92 17.15 20.81
N GLU A 50 -9.84 17.86 20.48
CA GLU A 50 -9.39 18.04 19.10
C GLU A 50 -8.95 16.72 18.47
N GLY A 51 -8.30 15.84 19.23
CA GLY A 51 -7.96 14.49 18.77
C GLY A 51 -9.18 13.66 18.40
N VAL A 52 -10.25 13.74 19.19
CA VAL A 52 -11.51 13.01 18.92
C VAL A 52 -12.24 13.59 17.70
N GLU A 53 -12.23 14.91 17.51
CA GLU A 53 -12.83 15.50 16.31
C GLU A 53 -12.02 15.18 15.04
N ALA A 54 -10.69 15.11 15.15
CA ALA A 54 -9.82 14.68 14.07
C ALA A 54 -10.04 13.19 13.70
N GLU A 55 -10.19 12.31 14.70
CA GLU A 55 -10.56 10.90 14.50
C GLU A 55 -11.88 10.76 13.74
N LYS A 56 -12.94 11.45 14.18
CA LYS A 56 -14.23 11.47 13.46
C LYS A 56 -14.10 11.97 12.03
N LYS A 57 -13.29 13.01 11.80
CA LYS A 57 -13.02 13.53 10.45
C LYS A 57 -12.35 12.48 9.57
N ALA A 58 -11.30 11.83 10.07
CA ALA A 58 -10.61 10.76 9.36
C ALA A 58 -11.55 9.59 9.03
N ILE A 59 -12.36 9.14 9.99
CA ILE A 59 -13.37 8.08 9.77
C ILE A 59 -14.40 8.48 8.71
N SER A 60 -14.87 9.74 8.73
CA SER A 60 -15.80 10.25 7.72
C SER A 60 -15.20 10.21 6.32
N LEU A 61 -13.94 10.65 6.16
CA LEU A 61 -13.22 10.62 4.89
C LEU A 61 -12.97 9.19 4.39
N LEU A 62 -12.57 8.27 5.27
CA LEU A 62 -12.38 6.85 4.92
C LEU A 62 -13.70 6.14 4.59
N SER A 63 -14.79 6.49 5.28
CA SER A 63 -16.13 5.96 4.99
C SER A 63 -16.62 6.42 3.62
N LYS A 64 -16.36 7.69 3.27
CA LYS A 64 -16.61 8.23 1.93
C LYS A 64 -15.78 7.48 0.87
N LEU A 65 -14.48 7.30 1.11
CA LEU A 65 -13.59 6.54 0.21
C LEU A 65 -14.10 5.11 -0.01
N ARG A 66 -14.51 4.42 1.06
CA ARG A 66 -15.08 3.06 0.96
C ARG A 66 -16.35 3.05 0.12
N ASN A 67 -17.24 4.02 0.30
CA ASN A 67 -18.46 4.13 -0.51
C ASN A 67 -18.16 4.42 -1.98
N GLU A 68 -17.20 5.31 -2.27
CA GLU A 68 -16.74 5.62 -3.62
C GLU A 68 -16.26 4.36 -4.34
N LEU A 69 -15.43 3.56 -3.67
CA LEU A 69 -14.92 2.30 -4.17
C LEU A 69 -16.04 1.27 -4.40
N GLN A 70 -16.91 1.06 -3.42
CA GLN A 70 -17.99 0.06 -3.52
C GLN A 70 -19.06 0.41 -4.56
N THR A 71 -19.26 1.69 -4.85
CA THR A 71 -20.26 2.18 -5.81
C THR A 71 -19.65 2.61 -7.15
N ASP A 72 -18.39 2.24 -7.38
CA ASP A 72 -17.63 2.51 -8.60
C ASP A 72 -17.71 3.98 -9.07
N LYS A 73 -17.55 4.89 -8.10
CA LYS A 73 -17.49 6.33 -8.40
C LYS A 73 -16.23 6.66 -9.21
N PRO A 74 -16.27 7.74 -10.03
CA PRO A 74 -15.05 8.29 -10.63
C PRO A 74 -13.95 8.54 -9.60
N ILE A 75 -12.71 8.20 -9.95
CA ILE A 75 -11.52 8.48 -9.18
C ILE A 75 -11.24 9.99 -9.26
N THR A 76 -11.10 10.63 -8.10
CA THR A 76 -10.97 12.10 -8.00
C THR A 76 -9.53 12.54 -7.77
N ARG A 77 -9.24 13.81 -8.02
CA ARG A 77 -7.95 14.42 -7.67
C ARG A 77 -7.74 14.40 -6.15
N LEU A 78 -6.47 14.27 -5.75
CA LEU A 78 -6.04 14.51 -4.38
C LEU A 78 -6.08 16.02 -4.09
N ALA A 79 -6.47 16.37 -2.89
CA ALA A 79 -6.70 17.73 -2.41
C ALA A 79 -5.75 18.15 -1.27
N ASP A 80 -4.97 17.23 -0.71
CA ASP A 80 -3.91 17.58 0.25
C ASP A 80 -2.73 18.31 -0.40
N LYS A 81 -1.81 18.81 0.43
CA LYS A 81 -0.59 19.53 -0.01
C LYS A 81 0.67 18.72 0.29
N TRP A 82 0.59 17.41 0.11
CA TRP A 82 1.73 16.53 0.35
C TRP A 82 2.71 16.60 -0.83
N VAL A 83 3.94 16.09 -0.61
CA VAL A 83 5.05 16.21 -1.58
C VAL A 83 4.74 15.55 -2.94
N ASP A 84 3.87 14.55 -2.97
CA ASP A 84 3.55 13.75 -4.16
C ASP A 84 2.17 14.07 -4.77
N THR A 85 1.40 15.01 -4.18
CA THR A 85 0.02 15.30 -4.61
C THR A 85 -0.05 15.70 -6.09
N ASP A 86 0.85 16.58 -6.53
CA ASP A 86 0.88 17.03 -7.93
C ASP A 86 1.27 15.91 -8.91
N ILE A 87 2.17 15.01 -8.49
CA ILE A 87 2.59 13.84 -9.29
C ILE A 87 1.38 12.90 -9.48
N TRP A 88 0.65 12.60 -8.40
CA TRP A 88 -0.56 11.78 -8.45
C TRP A 88 -1.65 12.40 -9.31
N ASN A 89 -1.87 13.71 -9.18
CA ASN A 89 -2.88 14.42 -9.96
C ASN A 89 -2.51 14.50 -11.44
N HIS A 90 -1.22 14.60 -11.77
CA HIS A 90 -0.73 14.50 -13.13
C HIS A 90 -0.95 13.08 -13.69
N TYR A 91 -0.61 12.04 -12.93
CA TYR A 91 -0.82 10.65 -13.31
C TYR A 91 -2.30 10.34 -13.57
N LEU A 92 -3.22 10.81 -12.71
CA LEU A 92 -4.66 10.68 -12.92
C LEU A 92 -5.12 11.40 -14.21
N GLY A 93 -4.52 12.55 -14.53
CA GLY A 93 -4.76 13.24 -15.80
C GLY A 93 -4.32 12.42 -17.01
N HIS A 94 -3.17 11.75 -16.90
CA HIS A 94 -2.69 10.82 -17.92
C HIS A 94 -3.63 9.61 -18.08
N GLU A 95 -4.04 8.95 -16.99
CA GLU A 95 -4.99 7.83 -17.03
C GLU A 95 -6.30 8.22 -17.72
N ARG A 96 -6.80 9.43 -17.45
CA ARG A 96 -7.98 9.97 -18.15
C ARG A 96 -7.76 10.15 -19.65
N SER A 97 -6.57 10.59 -20.06
CA SER A 97 -6.23 10.79 -21.48
C SER A 97 -6.14 9.49 -22.29
N LEU A 98 -5.97 8.34 -21.62
CA LEU A 98 -5.96 7.03 -22.24
C LEU A 98 -7.38 6.49 -22.51
N LEU A 99 -8.41 7.17 -22.03
CA LEU A 99 -9.81 6.78 -22.24
C LEU A 99 -10.29 7.29 -23.60
N ASN A 100 -11.06 6.47 -24.30
CA ASN A 100 -11.46 6.74 -25.69
C ASN A 100 -12.63 7.73 -25.79
N GLY A 101 -13.33 8.01 -24.69
CA GLY A 101 -14.44 8.97 -24.63
C GLY A 101 -14.08 10.27 -23.90
N SER A 102 -14.49 11.41 -24.44
CA SER A 102 -14.27 12.74 -23.82
C SER A 102 -14.89 12.90 -22.43
N ASP A 103 -15.91 12.08 -22.12
CA ASP A 103 -16.64 12.09 -20.85
C ASP A 103 -16.35 10.85 -19.98
N GLU A 104 -15.43 9.98 -20.41
CA GLU A 104 -15.04 8.82 -19.61
C GLU A 104 -14.10 9.25 -18.48
N GLU A 105 -14.32 8.68 -17.31
CA GLU A 105 -13.56 8.98 -16.10
C GLU A 105 -12.92 7.70 -15.57
N PRO A 106 -11.66 7.75 -15.09
CA PRO A 106 -11.05 6.62 -14.38
C PRO A 106 -11.93 6.18 -13.21
N ARG A 107 -12.10 4.87 -13.03
CA ARG A 107 -13.05 4.26 -12.07
C ARG A 107 -12.42 3.05 -11.40
N TRP A 108 -12.93 2.69 -10.22
CA TRP A 108 -12.37 1.62 -9.39
C TRP A 108 -12.36 0.26 -10.07
N PHE A 109 -13.41 -0.07 -10.82
CA PHE A 109 -13.51 -1.36 -11.52
C PHE A 109 -12.91 -1.35 -12.93
N PHE A 110 -12.75 -0.17 -13.52
CA PHE A 110 -12.28 -0.03 -14.90
C PHE A 110 -10.76 0.15 -15.00
N SER A 111 -10.20 1.01 -14.15
CA SER A 111 -8.80 1.43 -14.22
C SER A 111 -7.82 0.29 -13.89
N PRO A 112 -6.53 0.44 -14.27
CA PRO A 112 -5.49 -0.55 -13.95
C PRO A 112 -5.47 -0.87 -12.46
N TRP A 113 -5.49 -2.17 -12.11
CA TRP A 113 -5.58 -2.64 -10.73
C TRP A 113 -4.45 -2.08 -9.86
N LEU A 114 -3.22 -2.02 -10.37
CA LEU A 114 -2.07 -1.44 -9.66
C LEU A 114 -2.33 0.03 -9.28
N PHE A 115 -2.88 0.81 -10.20
CA PHE A 115 -3.22 2.20 -9.93
C PHE A 115 -4.32 2.31 -8.88
N VAL A 116 -5.40 1.52 -9.02
CA VAL A 116 -6.52 1.48 -8.08
C VAL A 116 -6.07 1.17 -6.66
N GLU A 117 -5.20 0.16 -6.49
CA GLU A 117 -4.71 -0.26 -5.19
C GLU A 117 -3.80 0.80 -4.55
N CYS A 118 -2.81 1.33 -5.28
CA CYS A 118 -1.95 2.38 -4.71
C CYS A 118 -2.71 3.69 -4.47
N TYR A 119 -3.67 4.06 -5.32
CA TYR A 119 -4.51 5.24 -5.12
C TYR A 119 -5.36 5.11 -3.85
N MET A 120 -5.91 3.92 -3.56
CA MET A 120 -6.64 3.64 -2.32
C MET A 120 -5.77 3.93 -1.08
N TYR A 121 -4.55 3.38 -1.03
CA TYR A 121 -3.63 3.63 0.09
C TYR A 121 -3.22 5.11 0.19
N ARG A 122 -3.03 5.80 -0.95
CA ARG A 122 -2.73 7.24 -0.96
C ARG A 122 -3.89 8.09 -0.44
N ARG A 123 -5.14 7.70 -0.73
CA ARG A 123 -6.35 8.33 -0.19
C ARG A 123 -6.55 8.05 1.31
N ILE A 124 -6.11 6.89 1.81
CA ILE A 124 -6.03 6.64 3.26
C ILE A 124 -5.07 7.65 3.90
N HIS A 125 -3.87 7.78 3.36
CA HIS A 125 -2.87 8.73 3.86
C HIS A 125 -3.39 10.18 3.81
N GLU A 126 -4.02 10.58 2.70
CA GLU A 126 -4.68 11.88 2.56
C GLU A 126 -5.68 12.14 3.69
N ALA A 127 -6.54 11.17 4.02
CA ALA A 127 -7.53 11.31 5.07
C ALA A 127 -6.91 11.58 6.46
N ILE A 128 -5.75 10.98 6.74
CA ILE A 128 -5.00 11.19 7.98
C ILE A 128 -4.33 12.56 7.99
N VAL A 129 -3.61 12.93 6.90
CA VAL A 129 -2.96 14.24 6.77
C VAL A 129 -3.96 15.39 6.85
N GLN A 130 -5.17 15.21 6.31
CA GLN A 130 -6.23 16.21 6.40
C GLN A 130 -6.88 16.28 7.79
N SER A 131 -6.49 15.43 8.74
CA SER A 131 -7.09 15.34 10.07
C SER A 131 -6.07 15.66 11.18
N PRO A 132 -5.53 16.89 11.26
CA PRO A 132 -4.72 17.28 12.41
C PRO A 132 -5.59 17.27 13.69
N PRO A 133 -5.03 16.91 14.86
CA PRO A 133 -3.61 16.70 15.15
C PRO A 133 -3.10 15.26 14.97
N ILE A 134 -3.85 14.34 14.36
CA ILE A 134 -3.47 12.92 14.23
C ILE A 134 -2.74 12.60 12.91
N GLN A 135 -2.14 13.60 12.26
CA GLN A 135 -1.54 13.51 10.93
C GLN A 135 -0.38 12.51 10.81
N ASP A 136 0.26 12.15 11.93
CA ASP A 136 1.35 11.17 11.98
C ASP A 136 0.88 9.76 12.35
N PHE A 137 -0.44 9.54 12.48
CA PHE A 137 -1.00 8.24 12.86
C PHE A 137 -0.88 7.23 11.72
N ASP A 138 -0.29 6.07 12.01
CA ASP A 138 -0.19 4.95 11.08
C ASP A 138 -1.28 3.92 11.39
N VAL A 139 -2.34 3.93 10.58
CA VAL A 139 -3.50 3.02 10.72
C VAL A 139 -3.15 1.54 10.57
N PHE A 140 -1.96 1.20 10.08
CA PHE A 140 -1.50 -0.19 9.92
C PHE A 140 -0.43 -0.57 10.95
N LYS A 141 -0.04 0.35 11.85
CA LYS A 141 1.03 0.10 12.82
C LYS A 141 0.73 -1.08 13.73
N GLU A 142 -0.46 -1.12 14.33
CA GLU A 142 -0.86 -2.20 15.22
C GLU A 142 -0.75 -3.58 14.53
N SER A 143 -1.30 -3.72 13.32
CA SER A 143 -1.21 -4.97 12.56
C SER A 143 0.22 -5.37 12.19
N LYS A 144 1.11 -4.38 11.93
CA LYS A 144 2.54 -4.65 11.69
C LYS A 144 3.24 -5.11 12.96
N ASP A 145 2.95 -4.48 14.09
CA ASP A 145 3.52 -4.83 15.38
C ASP A 145 3.05 -6.24 15.80
N GLU A 146 1.75 -6.56 15.67
CA GLU A 146 1.19 -7.89 15.89
C GLU A 146 1.88 -8.95 15.02
N SER A 147 2.00 -8.70 13.71
CA SER A 147 2.67 -9.64 12.78
C SER A 147 4.14 -9.90 13.19
N PHE A 148 4.82 -8.87 13.71
CA PHE A 148 6.18 -9.01 14.21
C PHE A 148 6.25 -9.87 15.46
N PHE A 149 5.36 -9.66 16.44
CA PHE A 149 5.30 -10.45 17.66
C PHE A 149 4.91 -11.91 17.40
N GLU A 150 3.94 -12.16 16.51
CA GLU A 150 3.56 -13.52 16.11
C GLU A 150 4.69 -14.26 15.40
N SER A 151 5.61 -13.54 14.75
CA SER A 151 6.75 -14.12 14.04
C SER A 151 8.00 -14.30 14.90
N GLN A 152 7.95 -14.01 16.20
CA GLN A 152 9.12 -13.92 17.07
C GLN A 152 9.97 -15.21 17.08
N GLU A 153 9.35 -16.38 17.19
CA GLU A 153 10.08 -17.66 17.20
C GLU A 153 10.82 -17.92 15.89
N SER A 154 10.21 -17.56 14.76
CA SER A 154 10.83 -17.68 13.43
C SER A 154 11.99 -16.71 13.26
N ILE A 155 11.82 -15.47 13.76
CA ILE A 155 12.87 -14.45 13.77
C ILE A 155 14.05 -14.90 14.63
N ASP A 156 13.80 -15.42 15.84
CA ASP A 156 14.84 -15.91 16.75
C ASP A 156 15.60 -17.07 16.12
N THR A 157 14.90 -18.02 15.51
CA THR A 157 15.51 -19.16 14.79
C THR A 157 16.41 -18.69 13.65
N LEU A 158 15.93 -17.74 12.83
CA LEU A 158 16.70 -17.18 11.72
C LEU A 158 17.93 -16.41 12.24
N CYS A 159 17.77 -15.61 13.29
CA CYS A 159 18.87 -14.89 13.93
C CYS A 159 19.92 -15.83 14.49
N MET A 160 19.51 -16.88 15.20
CA MET A 160 20.42 -17.92 15.73
C MET A 160 21.17 -18.61 14.59
N HIS A 161 20.47 -18.98 13.51
CA HIS A 161 21.10 -19.58 12.33
C HIS A 161 22.15 -18.66 11.73
N ILE A 162 21.84 -17.38 11.49
CA ILE A 162 22.79 -16.40 10.96
C ILE A 162 23.99 -16.21 11.90
N GLN A 163 23.78 -16.19 13.21
CA GLN A 163 24.88 -16.10 14.19
C GLN A 163 25.81 -17.32 14.15
N GLN A 164 25.27 -18.53 13.95
CA GLN A 164 26.05 -19.75 13.80
C GLN A 164 26.89 -19.78 12.52
N LEU A 165 26.45 -19.08 11.46
CA LEU A 165 27.22 -18.93 10.22
C LEU A 165 28.42 -17.99 10.37
N ARG A 166 28.39 -17.05 11.33
CA ARG A 166 29.43 -16.01 11.52
C ARG A 166 30.83 -16.54 11.91
N PRO A 167 30.98 -17.52 12.83
CA PRO A 167 32.29 -18.07 13.18
C PRO A 167 32.82 -19.10 12.17
N ALA A 168 31.98 -19.64 11.27
CA ALA A 168 32.39 -20.53 10.20
C ALA A 168 33.00 -19.72 9.05
N ARG A 169 34.28 -19.31 9.18
CA ARG A 169 34.99 -18.56 8.13
C ARG A 169 35.58 -19.43 7.02
N ASP A 170 35.50 -20.75 7.16
CA ASP A 170 36.10 -21.73 6.25
C ASP A 170 35.04 -22.46 5.43
N PHE A 171 34.02 -21.76 4.94
CA PHE A 171 33.11 -22.34 3.96
C PHE A 171 33.83 -22.55 2.62
N SER A 172 33.67 -23.73 2.04
CA SER A 172 33.91 -23.94 0.61
C SER A 172 32.94 -23.12 -0.24
N GLU A 173 33.29 -22.92 -1.51
CA GLU A 173 32.43 -22.19 -2.47
C GLU A 173 31.03 -22.82 -2.60
N ASP A 174 30.96 -24.16 -2.57
CA ASP A 174 29.70 -24.89 -2.62
C ASP A 174 28.84 -24.67 -1.35
N GLU A 175 29.46 -24.66 -0.16
CA GLU A 175 28.74 -24.40 1.09
C GLU A 175 28.24 -22.95 1.19
N LEU A 176 29.00 -21.98 0.67
CA LEU A 176 28.56 -20.59 0.56
C LEU A 176 27.34 -20.47 -0.35
N LYS A 177 27.39 -21.11 -1.51
CA LYS A 177 26.31 -21.12 -2.50
C LYS A 177 25.04 -21.74 -1.92
N ASP A 178 25.16 -22.87 -1.24
CA ASP A 178 24.03 -23.53 -0.58
C ASP A 178 23.43 -22.67 0.54
N THR A 179 24.28 -22.01 1.33
CA THR A 179 23.85 -21.10 2.39
C THR A 179 23.10 -19.90 1.82
N LEU A 180 23.63 -19.30 0.75
CA LEU A 180 22.97 -18.21 0.04
C LEU A 180 21.61 -18.64 -0.52
N PHE A 181 21.53 -19.81 -1.17
CA PHE A 181 20.26 -20.30 -1.71
C PHE A 181 19.23 -20.56 -0.61
N LYS A 182 19.63 -21.10 0.54
CA LYS A 182 18.72 -21.28 1.69
C LYS A 182 18.18 -19.94 2.19
N LEU A 183 19.04 -18.92 2.34
CA LEU A 183 18.60 -17.58 2.75
C LEU A 183 17.69 -16.94 1.71
N LEU A 184 17.98 -17.11 0.41
CA LEU A 184 17.12 -16.62 -0.67
C LEU A 184 15.76 -17.33 -0.67
N GLN A 185 15.72 -18.65 -0.47
CA GLN A 185 14.47 -19.39 -0.33
C GLN A 185 13.66 -18.89 0.85
N VAL A 186 14.28 -18.78 2.03
CA VAL A 186 13.62 -18.22 3.23
C VAL A 186 13.06 -16.83 2.92
N SER A 187 13.84 -15.95 2.27
CA SER A 187 13.34 -14.63 1.87
C SER A 187 12.13 -14.74 0.95
N GLY A 188 12.17 -15.59 -0.08
CA GLY A 188 11.07 -15.82 -1.02
C GLY A 188 9.78 -16.32 -0.36
N TRP A 189 9.89 -17.24 0.61
CA TRP A 189 8.73 -17.76 1.36
C TRP A 189 8.21 -16.77 2.40
N LEU A 190 9.08 -15.95 3.00
CA LEU A 190 8.66 -14.83 3.85
C LEU A 190 7.85 -13.82 3.05
N TYR A 191 8.22 -13.53 1.79
CA TYR A 191 7.42 -12.69 0.89
C TYR A 191 6.03 -13.27 0.60
N HIS A 192 5.90 -14.59 0.52
CA HIS A 192 4.60 -15.27 0.29
C HIS A 192 3.71 -15.29 1.55
N SER A 193 4.30 -15.36 2.74
CA SER A 193 3.57 -15.36 4.02
C SER A 193 3.20 -13.93 4.49
N LEU A 194 3.95 -12.92 4.09
CA LEU A 194 3.74 -11.49 4.44
C LEU A 194 2.91 -10.69 3.42
N GLN A 195 2.06 -11.35 2.63
CA GLN A 195 1.26 -10.68 1.58
C GLN A 195 0.29 -9.59 2.11
N PHE A 196 0.20 -9.43 3.44
CA PHE A 196 -0.51 -8.32 4.11
C PHE A 196 0.35 -7.07 4.39
N VAL A 197 1.67 -7.20 4.54
CA VAL A 197 2.53 -6.10 5.04
C VAL A 197 3.19 -5.32 3.90
N LEU A 198 3.40 -5.96 2.74
CA LEU A 198 4.18 -5.36 1.66
C LEU A 198 3.39 -4.48 0.70
N SER A 199 2.05 -4.52 0.63
CA SER A 199 1.33 -3.61 -0.28
C SER A 199 1.59 -2.14 0.06
N VAL A 200 1.74 -1.82 1.36
CA VAL A 200 2.01 -0.45 1.85
C VAL A 200 3.48 -0.05 1.62
N SER A 201 4.44 -0.97 1.80
CA SER A 201 5.85 -0.69 1.53
C SER A 201 6.18 -0.66 0.04
N LEU A 202 5.58 -1.53 -0.78
CA LEU A 202 5.80 -1.55 -2.23
C LEU A 202 5.28 -0.27 -2.89
N CYS A 203 4.16 0.33 -2.47
CA CYS A 203 3.73 1.61 -3.07
C CYS A 203 4.72 2.75 -2.77
N LYS A 204 5.42 2.75 -1.63
CA LYS A 204 6.52 3.72 -1.38
C LYS A 204 7.72 3.46 -2.30
N TYR A 205 8.09 2.20 -2.54
CA TYR A 205 9.18 1.84 -3.44
C TYR A 205 8.83 2.06 -4.91
N LEU A 206 7.61 1.76 -5.35
CA LEU A 206 7.16 1.92 -6.74
C LEU A 206 7.00 3.40 -7.13
N LEU A 207 6.56 4.28 -6.21
CA LEU A 207 6.61 5.72 -6.43
C LEU A 207 8.05 6.25 -6.52
N ALA A 208 8.97 5.73 -5.70
CA ALA A 208 10.39 6.10 -5.79
C ALA A 208 11.03 5.63 -7.11
N PHE A 209 10.70 4.43 -7.60
CA PHE A 209 11.19 3.93 -8.89
C PHE A 209 10.58 4.68 -10.09
N GLY A 210 9.31 5.09 -10.02
CA GLY A 210 8.68 5.92 -11.07
C GLY A 210 9.29 7.33 -11.19
N VAL A 211 9.69 7.94 -10.07
CA VAL A 211 10.38 9.25 -10.06
C VAL A 211 11.81 9.13 -10.61
N ILE A 212 12.50 8.01 -10.37
CA ILE A 212 13.85 7.77 -10.91
C ILE A 212 13.80 7.53 -12.43
N TYR A 213 12.78 6.86 -12.97
CA TYR A 213 12.69 6.64 -14.41
C TYR A 213 12.28 7.90 -15.21
N SER A 214 11.46 8.78 -14.62
CA SER A 214 11.05 10.04 -15.28
C SER A 214 12.13 11.15 -15.21
N SER A 215 13.14 10.98 -14.35
CA SER A 215 14.28 11.91 -14.23
C SER A 215 15.54 11.46 -14.99
N VAL A 216 15.50 10.31 -15.68
CA VAL A 216 16.65 9.73 -16.42
C VAL A 216 16.30 9.50 -17.91
N THR A 217 15.39 10.29 -18.50
CA THR A 217 15.39 10.50 -19.95
C THR A 217 16.26 11.71 -20.28
N PRO A 218 17.53 11.52 -20.69
CA PRO A 218 18.26 12.58 -21.34
C PRO A 218 17.60 12.85 -22.70
N VAL A 219 17.29 14.12 -22.93
CA VAL A 219 17.05 14.68 -24.25
C VAL A 219 18.13 14.17 -25.21
N LEU A 220 17.71 13.36 -26.19
CA LEU A 220 18.38 13.13 -27.46
C LEU A 220 17.32 13.19 -28.56
#